data_AF-A0A011QVA3-F1
#
_entry.id   AF-A0A011QVA3-F1
#
_cell.length_a   1.000
_cell.length_b   1.000
_cell.length_c   1.000
_cell.angle_alpha   90.00
_cell.angle_beta   90.00
_cell.angle_gamma   90.00
#
_symmetry.space_group_name_H-M   'P 1'
#
loop_
_entity.id
_entity.type
_entity.pdbx_description
1 polymer ?
#
loop_
_entity_poly.entity_id
_entity_poly.type
_entity_poly.pdbx_seq_one_letter_code
_entity_poly.pdbx_strand_id
1 'polypeptide(L)'
;MSKYVKYALSAAALLTLTACAGGTEEAEGVEGDSSTASSGQTLSAVTDRGELNAGVNDQLPGFGYVDSDGNYTGFDIDIARAVAAAVLGDADAVNFRPLSAQERFTAVQTGEVDVLVRNTTWTASRDTEVGLNFAPVTFYDGQGMMVNADAGVSSLEDLEGMIIGVETGTTTELNLADQMDAIGVSYETQTFDDRDALIAAYQAGSVDAWTTDRSGLVSSFAVLDDPDGHVILEETLSKEPLAPAVLHGDDQWMDVVSWTVFALIQAEEFGITQDNIDDFMDSDDPDVRRLLGIEEDLGGYLGLDSDFAYQAISQVGNYGEIYDRHLGPDTQFDLPRGMNALYEDGGLHYSMPFR
;
A
#
# COMPACT_ATOMS: atom_id res chain seq x y z
N MET A 1 -59.75 -34.27 29.14
CA MET A 1 -59.93 -35.73 29.00
C MET A 1 -60.63 -36.02 27.68
N SER A 2 -60.08 -36.94 26.88
CA SER A 2 -60.67 -37.61 25.69
C SER A 2 -61.08 -36.70 24.51
N LYS A 3 -60.37 -36.68 23.35
CA LYS A 3 -60.36 -37.65 22.21
C LYS A 3 -61.73 -37.94 21.59
N TYR A 4 -61.71 -38.23 20.27
CA TYR A 4 -62.78 -38.53 19.28
C TYR A 4 -63.17 -37.29 18.45
N VAL A 5 -63.21 -37.24 17.11
CA VAL A 5 -63.60 -38.15 16.00
C VAL A 5 -62.93 -37.59 14.71
N LYS A 6 -62.17 -38.25 13.82
CA LYS A 6 -62.38 -39.38 12.88
C LYS A 6 -63.40 -39.17 11.72
N TYR A 7 -62.86 -38.93 10.50
CA TYR A 7 -63.44 -39.24 9.17
C TYR A 7 -64.69 -38.40 8.77
N ALA A 8 -65.05 -38.10 7.52
CA ALA A 8 -64.60 -38.46 6.17
C ALA A 8 -65.46 -37.67 5.14
N LEU A 9 -64.97 -37.64 3.89
CA LEU A 9 -65.72 -37.59 2.62
C LEU A 9 -66.44 -36.31 2.15
N SER A 10 -65.94 -35.83 1.00
CA SER A 10 -66.65 -35.62 -0.27
C SER A 10 -67.67 -34.49 -0.41
N ALA A 11 -67.30 -33.48 -1.20
CA ALA A 11 -68.19 -32.93 -2.23
C ALA A 11 -67.37 -32.28 -3.35
N ALA A 12 -67.54 -32.81 -4.56
CA ALA A 12 -66.99 -32.29 -5.79
C ALA A 12 -67.66 -30.96 -6.17
N ALA A 13 -66.86 -29.97 -6.57
CA ALA A 13 -67.32 -28.85 -7.36
C ALA A 13 -66.49 -28.80 -8.65
N LEU A 14 -67.13 -29.19 -9.76
CA LEU A 14 -66.67 -28.91 -11.12
C LEU A 14 -66.63 -27.39 -11.31
N LEU A 15 -65.49 -26.84 -11.75
CA LEU A 15 -65.50 -25.66 -12.62
C LEU A 15 -64.24 -25.61 -13.51
N THR A 16 -64.49 -25.94 -14.77
CA THR A 16 -63.89 -25.41 -16.01
C THR A 16 -62.36 -25.46 -16.19
N LEU A 17 -61.92 -26.43 -17.01
CA LEU A 17 -60.70 -26.29 -17.81
C LEU A 17 -60.84 -25.09 -18.76
N THR A 18 -59.94 -24.12 -18.65
CA THR A 18 -59.43 -23.39 -19.82
C THR A 18 -57.91 -23.42 -19.72
N ALA A 19 -57.29 -23.93 -20.78
CA ALA A 19 -55.87 -24.18 -20.89
C ALA A 19 -55.08 -22.90 -21.22
N CYS A 20 -53.76 -23.03 -21.08
CA CYS A 20 -52.67 -22.20 -21.60
C CYS A 20 -52.16 -21.08 -20.68
N ALA A 21 -51.13 -21.39 -19.89
CA ALA A 21 -49.76 -20.89 -20.07
C ALA A 21 -48.95 -21.25 -18.83
N GLY A 22 -47.91 -22.07 -19.01
CA GLY A 22 -46.95 -22.37 -17.95
C GLY A 22 -46.09 -21.13 -17.68
N GLY A 23 -46.05 -20.73 -16.41
CA GLY A 23 -45.04 -19.84 -15.85
C GLY A 23 -44.62 -20.46 -14.52
N THR A 24 -43.46 -21.10 -14.51
CA THR A 24 -42.74 -21.52 -13.31
C THR A 24 -42.25 -20.27 -12.60
N GLU A 25 -42.68 -20.07 -11.36
CA GLU A 25 -42.05 -19.13 -10.43
C GLU A 25 -40.69 -19.73 -10.03
N GLU A 26 -39.60 -19.15 -10.56
CA GLU A 26 -38.25 -19.36 -10.05
C GLU A 26 -38.04 -18.46 -8.83
N ALA A 27 -37.54 -19.06 -7.77
CA ALA A 27 -37.05 -18.37 -6.60
C ALA A 27 -35.78 -17.61 -6.97
N GLU A 28 -35.79 -16.29 -6.79
CA GLU A 28 -34.60 -15.45 -6.93
C GLU A 28 -33.56 -15.85 -5.87
N GLY A 29 -32.52 -16.53 -6.33
CA GLY A 29 -31.26 -16.63 -5.62
C GLY A 29 -30.56 -15.27 -5.69
N VAL A 30 -30.18 -14.74 -4.54
CA VAL A 30 -29.26 -13.60 -4.46
C VAL A 30 -27.89 -14.13 -4.86
N GLU A 31 -27.52 -13.97 -6.13
CA GLU A 31 -26.14 -14.06 -6.57
C GLU A 31 -25.39 -12.84 -6.00
N GLY A 32 -24.40 -13.10 -5.15
CA GLY A 32 -23.45 -12.09 -4.73
C GLY A 32 -22.62 -11.69 -5.94
N ASP A 33 -22.73 -10.44 -6.35
CA ASP A 33 -21.89 -9.84 -7.38
C ASP A 33 -20.46 -9.75 -6.84
N SER A 34 -19.62 -10.73 -7.16
CA SER A 34 -18.18 -10.60 -7.02
C SER A 34 -17.72 -9.70 -8.17
N SER A 35 -17.62 -8.40 -7.89
CA SER A 35 -17.16 -7.40 -8.86
C SER A 35 -15.68 -7.63 -9.19
N THR A 36 -15.42 -8.51 -10.16
CA THR A 36 -14.16 -8.45 -10.90
C THR A 36 -14.16 -7.11 -11.63
N ALA A 37 -13.30 -6.18 -11.24
CA ALA A 37 -13.13 -4.92 -11.97
C ALA A 37 -12.87 -5.26 -13.44
N SER A 38 -13.62 -4.67 -14.35
CA SER A 38 -13.32 -4.80 -15.77
C SER A 38 -12.15 -3.89 -16.11
N SER A 39 -11.18 -4.36 -16.89
CA SER A 39 -10.06 -3.55 -17.40
C SER A 39 -10.50 -2.13 -17.78
N GLY A 40 -9.87 -1.13 -17.16
CA GLY A 40 -10.09 0.30 -17.40
C GLY A 40 -11.17 0.96 -16.54
N GLN A 41 -11.86 0.22 -15.68
CA GLN A 41 -12.93 0.77 -14.84
C GLN A 41 -12.42 1.82 -13.85
N THR A 42 -11.28 1.55 -13.20
CA THR A 42 -10.73 2.46 -12.19
C THR A 42 -10.23 3.76 -12.81
N LEU A 43 -9.50 3.67 -13.94
CA LEU A 43 -9.03 4.85 -14.66
C LEU A 43 -10.19 5.77 -15.08
N SER A 44 -11.27 5.20 -15.63
CA SER A 44 -12.48 5.95 -15.98
C SER A 44 -13.10 6.60 -14.74
N ALA A 45 -13.22 5.87 -13.63
CA ALA A 45 -13.83 6.38 -12.41
C ALA A 45 -13.03 7.53 -11.79
N VAL A 46 -11.70 7.44 -11.78
CA VAL A 46 -10.79 8.50 -11.31
C VAL A 46 -10.91 9.73 -12.21
N THR A 47 -10.87 9.55 -13.53
CA THR A 47 -10.98 10.65 -14.51
C THR A 47 -12.33 11.35 -14.44
N ASP A 48 -13.44 10.59 -14.39
CA ASP A 48 -14.80 11.14 -14.31
C ASP A 48 -15.04 11.90 -13.00
N ARG A 49 -14.43 11.42 -11.90
CA ARG A 49 -14.49 12.06 -10.59
C ARG A 49 -13.57 13.27 -10.50
N GLY A 50 -12.46 13.28 -11.25
CA GLY A 50 -11.42 14.30 -11.20
C GLY A 50 -10.56 14.25 -9.93
N GLU A 51 -10.52 13.10 -9.25
CA GLU A 51 -9.79 12.93 -7.99
C GLU A 51 -9.42 11.45 -7.75
N LEU A 52 -8.17 11.21 -7.35
CA LEU A 52 -7.66 9.90 -6.93
C LEU A 52 -7.98 9.64 -5.46
N ASN A 53 -8.70 8.58 -5.13
CA ASN A 53 -8.85 8.09 -3.76
C ASN A 53 -7.65 7.20 -3.42
N ALA A 54 -6.71 7.71 -2.63
CA ALA A 54 -5.51 6.97 -2.24
C ALA A 54 -5.63 6.51 -0.78
N GLY A 55 -5.53 5.19 -0.57
CA GLY A 55 -5.39 4.61 0.76
C GLY A 55 -3.97 4.80 1.28
N VAL A 56 -3.81 5.46 2.42
CA VAL A 56 -2.50 5.88 2.94
C VAL A 56 -2.36 5.63 4.45
N ASN A 57 -1.16 5.89 4.97
CA ASN A 57 -0.86 5.98 6.40
C ASN A 57 -1.02 7.45 6.84
N ASP A 58 -1.38 7.68 8.10
CA ASP A 58 -1.44 8.99 8.74
C ASP A 58 -0.62 9.10 10.03
N GLN A 59 -0.03 7.99 10.49
CA GLN A 59 0.67 7.88 11.76
C GLN A 59 2.17 7.58 11.59
N LEU A 60 2.72 7.53 10.37
CA LEU A 60 4.11 7.12 10.11
C LEU A 60 4.94 8.25 9.49
N PRO A 61 5.64 9.07 10.31
CA PRO A 61 6.53 10.13 9.84
C PRO A 61 7.52 9.64 8.77
N GLY A 62 7.70 10.42 7.71
CA GLY A 62 8.55 10.07 6.57
C GLY A 62 7.87 9.22 5.49
N PHE A 63 6.83 8.44 5.81
CA PHE A 63 6.09 7.64 4.82
C PHE A 63 4.70 8.20 4.53
N GLY A 64 3.84 8.21 5.54
CA GLY A 64 2.49 8.77 5.47
C GLY A 64 2.10 9.29 6.84
N TYR A 65 2.01 10.61 6.95
CA TYR A 65 1.79 11.30 8.21
C TYR A 65 0.92 12.54 8.01
N VAL A 66 0.07 12.84 8.99
CA VAL A 66 -0.65 14.11 9.05
C VAL A 66 0.13 15.06 9.96
N ASP A 67 0.66 16.13 9.37
CA ASP A 67 1.44 17.13 10.10
C ASP A 67 0.57 18.00 11.05
N SER A 68 1.21 18.89 11.80
CA SER A 68 0.52 19.77 12.74
C SER A 68 -0.45 20.76 12.10
N ASP A 69 -0.29 21.04 10.80
CA ASP A 69 -1.15 21.91 10.01
C ASP A 69 -2.32 21.12 9.37
N GLY A 70 -2.34 19.80 9.53
CA GLY A 70 -3.37 18.91 9.01
C GLY A 70 -3.10 18.43 7.58
N ASN A 71 -1.89 18.61 7.05
CA ASN A 71 -1.55 18.19 5.70
C ASN A 71 -0.97 16.77 5.70
N TYR A 72 -1.32 15.99 4.69
CA TYR A 72 -0.67 14.73 4.39
C TYR A 72 0.72 14.98 3.80
N THR A 73 1.74 14.35 4.39
CA THR A 73 3.13 14.43 3.96
C THR A 73 3.83 13.07 4.12
N GLY A 74 4.82 12.82 3.27
CA GLY A 74 5.68 11.64 3.33
C GLY A 74 5.92 10.99 1.96
N PHE A 75 6.82 10.01 1.95
CA PHE A 75 7.22 9.26 0.77
C PHE A 75 6.04 8.61 0.04
N ASP A 76 5.18 7.87 0.75
CA ASP A 76 4.02 7.20 0.17
C ASP A 76 2.97 8.21 -0.32
N ILE A 77 2.85 9.35 0.36
CA ILE A 77 1.96 10.45 -0.05
C ILE A 77 2.38 10.99 -1.41
N ASP A 78 3.67 11.22 -1.61
CA ASP A 78 4.17 11.73 -2.89
C ASP A 78 4.08 10.71 -4.02
N ILE A 79 4.22 9.40 -3.74
CA ILE A 79 3.92 8.37 -4.73
C ILE A 79 2.43 8.42 -5.15
N ALA A 80 1.50 8.62 -4.21
CA ALA A 80 0.09 8.80 -4.54
C ALA A 80 -0.17 10.09 -5.34
N ARG A 81 0.49 11.20 -4.99
CA ARG A 81 0.45 12.46 -5.77
C ARG A 81 0.98 12.27 -7.19
N ALA A 82 2.03 11.48 -7.37
CA ALA A 82 2.58 11.21 -8.70
C ALA A 82 1.57 10.45 -9.59
N VAL A 83 0.81 9.50 -9.01
CA VAL A 83 -0.28 8.82 -9.74
C VAL A 83 -1.39 9.80 -10.11
N ALA A 84 -1.79 10.71 -9.22
CA ALA A 84 -2.78 11.72 -9.55
C ALA A 84 -2.30 12.70 -10.63
N ALA A 85 -1.04 13.15 -10.55
CA ALA A 85 -0.44 14.00 -11.57
C ALA A 85 -0.39 13.30 -12.93
N ALA A 86 0.00 12.01 -12.98
CA ALA A 86 0.03 11.24 -14.21
C ALA A 86 -1.37 11.08 -14.85
N VAL A 87 -2.42 10.91 -14.04
CA VAL A 87 -3.78 10.62 -14.52
C VAL A 87 -4.58 11.90 -14.81
N LEU A 88 -4.45 12.90 -13.94
CA LEU A 88 -5.32 14.08 -13.90
C LEU A 88 -4.58 15.37 -14.27
N GLY A 89 -3.25 15.32 -14.42
CA GLY A 89 -2.42 16.51 -14.62
C GLY A 89 -2.32 17.40 -13.37
N ASP A 90 -2.73 16.90 -12.20
CA ASP A 90 -2.77 17.65 -10.95
C ASP A 90 -2.38 16.74 -9.76
N ALA A 91 -1.20 17.00 -9.17
CA ALA A 91 -0.68 16.28 -8.01
C ALA A 91 -1.52 16.49 -6.74
N ASP A 92 -2.31 17.57 -6.65
CA ASP A 92 -3.16 17.87 -5.51
C ASP A 92 -4.57 17.28 -5.66
N ALA A 93 -4.90 16.67 -6.81
CA ALA A 93 -6.19 16.01 -7.06
C ALA A 93 -6.25 14.61 -6.41
N VAL A 94 -5.97 14.56 -5.10
CA VAL A 94 -5.96 13.34 -4.29
C VAL A 94 -6.86 13.51 -3.07
N ASN A 95 -7.76 12.57 -2.87
CA ASN A 95 -8.44 12.33 -1.61
C ASN A 95 -7.71 11.24 -0.83
N PHE A 96 -6.96 11.64 0.20
CA PHE A 96 -6.25 10.72 1.07
C PHE A 96 -7.20 10.08 2.07
N ARG A 97 -7.27 8.74 2.04
CA ARG A 97 -8.01 7.94 3.02
C ARG A 97 -7.02 7.25 3.97
N PRO A 98 -6.89 7.70 5.22
CA PRO A 98 -6.06 7.00 6.20
C PRO A 98 -6.65 5.64 6.53
N LEU A 99 -5.84 4.59 6.57
CA LEU A 99 -6.30 3.23 6.82
C LEU A 99 -5.44 2.59 7.92
N SER A 100 -6.05 1.81 8.80
CA SER A 100 -5.36 0.89 9.69
C SER A 100 -4.77 -0.30 8.94
N ALA A 101 -3.84 -1.04 9.57
CA ALA A 101 -3.25 -2.25 8.98
C ALA A 101 -4.31 -3.33 8.64
N GLN A 102 -5.41 -3.36 9.39
CA GLN A 102 -6.48 -4.34 9.28
C GLN A 102 -7.48 -4.01 8.16
N GLU A 103 -7.83 -2.74 7.98
CA GLU A 103 -8.87 -2.35 7.03
C GLU A 103 -8.33 -2.09 5.60
N ARG A 104 -7.02 -1.85 5.46
CA ARG A 104 -6.41 -1.38 4.21
C ARG A 104 -6.70 -2.23 2.98
N PHE A 105 -6.75 -3.55 3.13
CA PHE A 105 -7.03 -4.45 2.00
C PHE A 105 -8.51 -4.47 1.63
N THR A 106 -9.38 -4.47 2.63
CA THR A 106 -10.82 -4.36 2.42
C THR A 106 -11.17 -3.09 1.66
N ALA A 107 -10.53 -1.96 1.97
CA ALA A 107 -10.76 -0.70 1.28
C ALA A 107 -10.45 -0.77 -0.23
N VAL A 108 -9.40 -1.51 -0.63
CA VAL A 108 -9.10 -1.76 -2.05
C VAL A 108 -10.12 -2.72 -2.66
N GLN A 109 -10.44 -3.81 -1.94
CA GLN A 109 -11.41 -4.83 -2.40
C GLN A 109 -12.82 -4.28 -2.63
N THR A 110 -13.24 -3.29 -1.83
CA THR A 110 -14.55 -2.66 -1.93
C THR A 110 -14.58 -1.47 -2.91
N GLY A 111 -13.42 -1.06 -3.44
CA GLY A 111 -13.29 0.15 -4.24
C GLY A 111 -13.50 1.45 -3.44
N GLU A 112 -13.32 1.42 -2.12
CA GLU A 112 -13.27 2.65 -1.30
C GLU A 112 -12.06 3.51 -1.70
N VAL A 113 -10.95 2.86 -2.05
CA VAL A 113 -9.74 3.50 -2.59
C VAL A 113 -9.39 2.88 -3.95
N ASP A 114 -8.85 3.70 -4.85
CA ASP A 114 -8.43 3.27 -6.18
C ASP A 114 -7.04 2.62 -6.13
N VAL A 115 -6.20 3.05 -5.19
CA VAL A 115 -4.84 2.54 -4.97
C VAL A 115 -4.48 2.61 -3.49
N LEU A 116 -3.78 1.61 -2.99
CA LEU A 116 -3.19 1.60 -1.65
C LEU A 116 -1.70 1.91 -1.75
N VAL A 117 -1.26 3.04 -1.19
CA VAL A 117 0.15 3.44 -1.09
C VAL A 117 0.44 3.68 0.40
N ARG A 118 0.79 2.59 1.10
CA ARG A 118 0.82 2.58 2.58
C ARG A 118 1.76 1.50 3.11
N ASN A 119 3.07 1.68 3.01
CA ASN A 119 4.12 0.80 3.55
C ASN A 119 3.68 -0.69 3.61
N THR A 120 3.25 -1.23 2.46
CA THR A 120 2.57 -2.52 2.38
C THR A 120 3.44 -3.52 1.62
N THR A 121 3.85 -4.57 2.32
CA THR A 121 4.64 -5.65 1.74
C THR A 121 3.90 -6.42 0.66
N TRP A 122 4.53 -6.61 -0.48
CA TRP A 122 4.10 -7.57 -1.48
C TRP A 122 4.43 -9.00 -1.01
N THR A 123 3.38 -9.80 -0.77
CA THR A 123 3.51 -11.23 -0.42
C THR A 123 2.67 -12.10 -1.35
N ALA A 124 3.02 -13.38 -1.44
CA ALA A 124 2.26 -14.34 -2.25
C ALA A 124 0.79 -14.46 -1.81
N SER A 125 0.49 -14.40 -0.50
CA SER A 125 -0.91 -14.48 -0.02
C SER A 125 -1.71 -13.22 -0.35
N ARG A 126 -1.09 -12.04 -0.23
CA ARG A 126 -1.74 -10.77 -0.62
C ARG A 126 -2.01 -10.71 -2.12
N ASP A 127 -1.07 -11.21 -2.91
CA ASP A 127 -1.13 -11.22 -4.38
C ASP A 127 -2.02 -12.32 -4.97
N THR A 128 -2.54 -13.23 -4.14
CA THR A 128 -3.38 -14.35 -4.62
C THR A 128 -4.69 -14.46 -3.87
N GLU A 129 -4.65 -14.71 -2.57
CA GLU A 129 -5.85 -14.95 -1.76
C GLU A 129 -6.59 -13.66 -1.41
N VAL A 130 -5.85 -12.58 -1.13
CA VAL A 130 -6.46 -11.26 -0.87
C VAL A 130 -6.93 -10.61 -2.17
N GLY A 131 -6.36 -10.99 -3.33
CA GLY A 131 -6.82 -10.53 -4.64
C GLY A 131 -6.33 -9.12 -5.00
N LEU A 132 -5.10 -8.78 -4.63
CA LEU A 132 -4.46 -7.50 -4.97
C LEU A 132 -3.33 -7.70 -5.96
N ASN A 133 -3.16 -6.78 -6.91
CA ASN A 133 -1.97 -6.71 -7.77
C ASN A 133 -1.03 -5.65 -7.19
N PHE A 134 0.27 -5.87 -7.31
CA PHE A 134 1.28 -4.95 -6.78
C PHE A 134 2.10 -4.32 -7.91
N ALA A 135 2.13 -2.99 -7.92
CA ALA A 135 3.00 -2.17 -8.75
C ALA A 135 4.49 -2.40 -8.39
N PRO A 136 5.45 -1.79 -9.11
CA PRO A 136 6.86 -1.88 -8.76
C PRO A 136 7.10 -1.48 -7.31
N VAL A 137 8.01 -2.20 -6.66
CA VAL A 137 8.42 -1.93 -5.28
C VAL A 137 8.97 -0.50 -5.21
N THR A 138 8.40 0.33 -4.35
CA THR A 138 8.85 1.71 -4.12
C THR A 138 9.83 1.79 -2.97
N PHE A 139 9.79 0.84 -2.03
CA PHE A 139 10.71 0.79 -0.91
C PHE A 139 11.01 -0.65 -0.47
N TYR A 140 12.27 -1.07 -0.57
CA TYR A 140 12.77 -2.34 -0.05
C TYR A 140 13.16 -2.19 1.42
N ASP A 141 12.50 -2.94 2.28
CA ASP A 141 12.80 -2.98 3.71
C ASP A 141 12.96 -4.43 4.23
N GLY A 142 13.13 -4.56 5.54
CA GLY A 142 12.97 -5.79 6.29
C GLY A 142 12.47 -5.47 7.69
N GLN A 143 11.89 -6.46 8.36
CA GLN A 143 11.45 -6.29 9.74
C GLN A 143 12.64 -6.19 10.71
N GLY A 144 12.54 -5.28 11.67
CA GLY A 144 13.51 -5.09 12.76
C GLY A 144 12.88 -5.24 14.13
N MET A 145 13.71 -5.00 15.14
CA MET A 145 13.33 -4.99 16.55
C MET A 145 13.92 -3.77 17.22
N MET A 146 13.11 -2.98 17.92
CA MET A 146 13.54 -1.86 18.75
C MET A 146 13.34 -2.20 20.22
N VAL A 147 14.32 -1.81 21.04
CA VAL A 147 14.31 -1.94 22.49
C VAL A 147 14.83 -0.67 23.15
N ASN A 148 14.60 -0.52 24.46
CA ASN A 148 15.25 0.50 25.24
C ASN A 148 16.77 0.22 25.33
N ALA A 149 17.62 1.24 25.15
CA ALA A 149 19.07 1.09 25.14
C ALA A 149 19.64 0.57 26.47
N ASP A 150 18.98 0.87 27.59
CA ASP A 150 19.38 0.41 28.92
C ASP A 150 18.85 -1.00 29.27
N ALA A 151 18.10 -1.65 28.37
CA ALA A 151 17.56 -3.00 28.59
C ALA A 151 18.63 -4.10 28.62
N GLY A 152 19.84 -3.81 28.12
CA GLY A 152 20.92 -4.79 28.02
C GLY A 152 20.68 -5.87 26.96
N VAL A 153 19.78 -5.62 26.02
CA VAL A 153 19.45 -6.49 24.88
C VAL A 153 20.30 -6.09 23.69
N SER A 154 20.99 -7.07 23.09
CA SER A 154 21.89 -6.84 21.95
C SER A 154 21.64 -7.79 20.77
N SER A 155 20.87 -8.86 20.97
CA SER A 155 20.43 -9.78 19.94
C SER A 155 19.02 -10.31 20.22
N LEU A 156 18.45 -11.07 19.27
CA LEU A 156 17.12 -11.66 19.44
C LEU A 156 17.08 -12.69 20.58
N GLU A 157 18.18 -13.37 20.89
CA GLU A 157 18.26 -14.33 22.01
C GLU A 157 18.12 -13.67 23.39
N ASP A 158 18.46 -12.38 23.50
CA ASP A 158 18.32 -11.62 24.75
C ASP A 158 16.84 -11.28 25.05
N LEU A 159 15.91 -11.54 24.12
CA LEU A 159 14.47 -11.31 24.27
C LEU A 159 13.72 -12.44 25.01
N GLU A 160 14.43 -13.45 25.55
CA GLU A 160 13.82 -14.56 26.26
C GLU A 160 12.94 -14.09 27.43
N GLY A 161 11.65 -14.43 27.36
CA GLY A 161 10.63 -14.10 28.34
C GLY A 161 10.14 -12.65 28.30
N MET A 162 10.57 -11.84 27.31
CA MET A 162 10.13 -10.46 27.15
C MET A 162 8.76 -10.35 26.48
N ILE A 163 8.10 -9.21 26.68
CA ILE A 163 6.84 -8.85 26.01
C ILE A 163 7.17 -8.03 24.76
N ILE A 164 6.77 -8.52 23.58
CA ILE A 164 7.01 -7.87 22.30
C ILE A 164 5.70 -7.30 21.76
N GLY A 165 5.69 -5.98 21.52
CA GLY A 165 4.57 -5.26 20.91
C GLY A 165 4.60 -5.33 19.39
N VAL A 166 3.46 -5.62 18.79
CA VAL A 166 3.28 -5.71 17.32
C VAL A 166 1.85 -5.32 16.91
N GLU A 167 1.66 -4.79 15.71
CA GLU A 167 0.33 -4.49 15.17
C GLU A 167 -0.32 -5.75 14.55
N THR A 168 -1.62 -5.93 14.78
CA THR A 168 -2.43 -7.02 14.22
C THR A 168 -2.59 -6.87 12.70
N GLY A 169 -2.61 -8.00 11.97
CA GLY A 169 -2.90 -7.98 10.52
C GLY A 169 -1.70 -7.57 9.66
N THR A 170 -0.49 -7.73 10.21
CA THR A 170 0.78 -7.40 9.57
C THR A 170 1.55 -8.65 9.14
N THR A 171 2.50 -8.49 8.23
CA THR A 171 3.54 -9.53 7.99
C THR A 171 4.38 -9.71 9.25
N THR A 172 4.65 -8.61 9.94
CA THR A 172 5.42 -8.49 11.18
C THR A 172 4.99 -9.48 12.25
N GLU A 173 3.70 -9.61 12.51
CA GLU A 173 3.15 -10.54 13.50
C GLU A 173 3.49 -12.00 13.17
N LEU A 174 3.34 -12.40 11.91
CA LEU A 174 3.59 -13.77 11.45
C LEU A 174 5.09 -14.09 11.44
N ASN A 175 5.90 -13.17 10.90
CA ASN A 175 7.34 -13.30 10.87
C ASN A 175 7.96 -13.35 12.26
N LEU A 176 7.43 -12.57 13.22
CA LEU A 176 7.90 -12.59 14.61
C LEU A 176 7.80 -14.01 15.18
N ALA A 177 6.65 -14.66 15.00
CA ALA A 177 6.45 -16.05 15.41
C ALA A 177 7.46 -16.99 14.72
N ASP A 178 7.55 -16.93 13.39
CA ASP A 178 8.44 -17.81 12.61
C ASP A 178 9.92 -17.65 12.99
N GLN A 179 10.40 -16.41 13.14
CA GLN A 179 11.81 -16.14 13.44
C GLN A 179 12.18 -16.52 14.87
N MET A 180 11.33 -16.19 15.85
CA MET A 180 11.60 -16.51 17.26
C MET A 180 11.54 -18.03 17.51
N ASP A 181 10.60 -18.74 16.88
CA ASP A 181 10.54 -20.21 16.90
C ASP A 181 11.78 -20.84 16.26
N ALA A 182 12.29 -20.27 15.16
CA ALA A 182 13.46 -20.78 14.46
C ALA A 182 14.75 -20.70 15.30
N ILE A 183 14.86 -19.70 16.19
CA ILE A 183 16.00 -19.54 17.12
C ILE A 183 15.72 -20.13 18.52
N GLY A 184 14.49 -20.57 18.78
CA GLY A 184 14.10 -21.22 20.03
C GLY A 184 13.98 -20.26 21.22
N VAL A 185 13.62 -19.00 20.98
CA VAL A 185 13.42 -17.98 22.02
C VAL A 185 11.94 -17.91 22.37
N SER A 186 11.62 -18.06 23.65
CA SER A 186 10.26 -17.92 24.16
C SER A 186 9.99 -16.46 24.52
N TYR A 187 8.81 -15.94 24.19
CA TYR A 187 8.42 -14.55 24.45
C TYR A 187 6.90 -14.46 24.62
N GLU A 188 6.40 -13.30 25.06
CA GLU A 188 4.98 -12.98 25.07
C GLU A 188 4.69 -11.94 23.99
N THR A 189 3.66 -12.16 23.16
CA THR A 189 3.21 -11.17 22.17
C THR A 189 2.09 -10.32 22.76
N GLN A 190 2.20 -9.00 22.66
CA GLN A 190 1.07 -8.08 22.86
C GLN A 190 0.71 -7.43 21.52
N THR A 191 -0.50 -7.70 21.05
CA THR A 191 -0.99 -7.16 19.77
C THR A 191 -1.77 -5.86 19.95
N PHE A 192 -1.69 -5.00 18.94
CA PHE A 192 -2.36 -3.70 18.91
C PHE A 192 -3.06 -3.48 17.57
N ASP A 193 -4.25 -2.88 17.61
CA ASP A 193 -5.01 -2.55 16.40
C ASP A 193 -4.66 -1.16 15.83
N ASP A 194 -3.98 -0.35 16.65
CA ASP A 194 -3.65 1.06 16.39
C ASP A 194 -2.19 1.33 16.80
N ARG A 195 -1.48 2.09 15.97
CA ARG A 195 -0.04 2.34 16.16
C ARG A 195 0.24 3.27 17.33
N ASP A 196 -0.61 4.27 17.58
CA ASP A 196 -0.42 5.20 18.71
C ASP A 196 -0.57 4.47 20.05
N ALA A 197 -1.49 3.49 20.12
CA ALA A 197 -1.62 2.61 21.29
C ALA A 197 -0.37 1.75 21.53
N LEU A 198 0.25 1.22 20.47
CA LEU A 198 1.51 0.45 20.55
C LEU A 198 2.67 1.35 21.04
N ILE A 199 2.79 2.56 20.48
CA ILE A 199 3.78 3.54 20.94
C ILE A 199 3.61 3.84 22.42
N ALA A 200 2.38 4.16 22.84
CA ALA A 200 2.09 4.49 24.23
C ALA A 200 2.42 3.31 25.17
N ALA A 201 2.14 2.07 24.76
CA ALA A 201 2.48 0.88 25.53
C ALA A 201 4.00 0.66 25.63
N TYR A 202 4.75 0.88 24.54
CA TYR A 202 6.20 0.79 24.52
C TYR A 202 6.85 1.87 25.41
N GLN A 203 6.43 3.14 25.28
CA GLN A 203 6.93 4.23 26.11
C GLN A 203 6.59 4.05 27.60
N ALA A 204 5.43 3.44 27.91
CA ALA A 204 5.04 3.12 29.26
C ALA A 204 5.77 1.89 29.85
N GLY A 205 6.57 1.18 29.05
CA GLY A 205 7.22 -0.08 29.44
C GLY A 205 6.23 -1.23 29.68
N SER A 206 5.06 -1.18 29.06
CA SER A 206 4.10 -2.30 29.08
C SER A 206 4.49 -3.40 28.09
N VAL A 207 5.26 -3.05 27.06
CA VAL A 207 6.00 -3.99 26.21
C VAL A 207 7.49 -3.66 26.31
N ASP A 208 8.35 -4.67 26.32
CA ASP A 208 9.81 -4.54 26.46
C ASP A 208 10.49 -4.24 25.12
N ALA A 209 9.89 -4.71 24.02
CA ALA A 209 10.37 -4.54 22.66
C ALA A 209 9.23 -4.20 21.69
N TRP A 210 9.57 -3.53 20.60
CA TRP A 210 8.65 -3.22 19.50
C TRP A 210 9.23 -3.73 18.18
N THR A 211 8.46 -4.53 17.44
CA THR A 211 8.83 -4.95 16.09
C THR A 211 7.92 -4.35 15.01
N THR A 212 8.53 -3.90 13.92
CA THR A 212 7.92 -3.51 12.63
C THR A 212 9.03 -3.42 11.57
N ASP A 213 8.73 -2.96 10.37
CA ASP A 213 9.72 -2.66 9.33
C ASP A 213 10.81 -1.72 9.88
N ARG A 214 12.08 -1.92 9.51
CA ARG A 214 13.19 -1.14 10.08
C ARG A 214 13.05 0.35 9.78
N SER A 215 12.59 0.72 8.59
CA SER A 215 12.29 2.12 8.28
C SER A 215 11.17 2.64 9.16
N GLY A 216 10.15 1.83 9.45
CA GLY A 216 9.09 2.18 10.37
C GLY A 216 9.58 2.41 11.81
N LEU A 217 10.55 1.63 12.27
CA LEU A 217 11.23 1.84 13.55
C LEU A 217 12.06 3.13 13.57
N VAL A 218 12.80 3.43 12.49
CA VAL A 218 13.52 4.70 12.36
C VAL A 218 12.55 5.88 12.38
N SER A 219 11.44 5.79 11.64
CA SER A 219 10.37 6.78 11.64
C SER A 219 9.77 7.02 13.03
N SER A 220 9.69 5.97 13.86
CA SER A 220 9.19 6.08 15.23
C SER A 220 10.04 6.98 16.13
N PHE A 221 11.34 7.14 15.87
CA PHE A 221 12.17 8.06 16.67
C PHE A 221 11.65 9.49 16.65
N ALA A 222 10.97 9.92 15.59
CA ALA A 222 10.39 11.26 15.51
C ALA A 222 9.23 11.51 16.50
N VAL A 223 8.63 10.46 17.06
CA VAL A 223 7.44 10.52 17.92
C VAL A 223 7.66 9.93 19.31
N LEU A 224 8.86 9.43 19.60
CA LEU A 224 9.24 8.95 20.93
C LEU A 224 9.72 10.11 21.82
N ASP A 225 9.39 10.05 23.10
CA ASP A 225 9.74 11.08 24.10
C ASP A 225 11.27 11.25 24.27
N ASP A 226 12.04 10.17 24.14
CA ASP A 226 13.51 10.14 24.28
C ASP A 226 14.13 9.28 23.17
N PRO A 227 14.29 9.82 21.95
CA PRO A 227 14.75 9.03 20.79
C PRO A 227 16.12 8.38 20.99
N ASP A 228 17.04 9.05 21.71
CA ASP A 228 18.39 8.56 22.02
C ASP A 228 18.40 7.41 23.05
N GLY A 229 17.29 7.21 23.78
CA GLY A 229 17.10 6.16 24.77
C GLY A 229 16.75 4.79 24.19
N HIS A 230 16.79 4.65 22.86
CA HIS A 230 16.32 3.47 22.14
C HIS A 230 17.34 2.99 21.09
N VAL A 231 17.29 1.70 20.79
CA VAL A 231 18.18 1.07 19.81
C VAL A 231 17.38 0.08 18.97
N ILE A 232 17.65 0.09 17.66
CA ILE A 232 17.18 -0.94 16.72
C ILE A 232 18.28 -1.99 16.62
N LEU A 233 17.94 -3.25 16.89
CA LEU A 233 18.88 -4.37 16.79
C LEU A 233 19.40 -4.53 15.35
N GLU A 234 20.59 -5.11 15.18
CA GLU A 234 21.23 -5.25 13.86
C GLU A 234 20.50 -6.26 12.97
N GLU A 235 19.87 -7.26 13.57
CA GLU A 235 19.17 -8.33 12.88
C GLU A 235 18.01 -7.81 12.03
N THR A 236 17.86 -8.42 10.86
CA THR A 236 16.72 -8.21 9.96
C THR A 236 15.96 -9.52 9.84
N LEU A 237 14.70 -9.52 10.27
CA LEU A 237 13.90 -10.72 10.50
C LEU A 237 13.21 -11.22 9.21
N SER A 238 13.08 -10.37 8.20
CA SER A 238 12.30 -10.70 7.00
C SER A 238 12.71 -9.86 5.77
N LYS A 239 12.08 -10.14 4.64
CA LYS A 239 12.10 -9.27 3.45
C LYS A 239 10.75 -8.56 3.36
N GLU A 240 10.76 -7.25 3.28
CA GLU A 240 9.55 -6.41 3.25
C GLU A 240 9.59 -5.46 2.04
N PRO A 241 9.41 -5.97 0.80
CA PRO A 241 9.27 -5.10 -0.38
C PRO A 241 7.92 -4.37 -0.37
N LEU A 242 7.94 -3.07 -0.08
CA LEU A 242 6.77 -2.22 0.02
C LEU A 242 6.40 -1.69 -1.37
N ALA A 243 5.14 -1.88 -1.77
CA ALA A 243 4.67 -1.54 -3.10
C ALA A 243 3.24 -0.98 -3.08
N PRO A 244 2.89 -0.08 -4.03
CA PRO A 244 1.51 0.27 -4.29
C PRO A 244 0.69 -0.97 -4.66
N ALA A 245 -0.52 -1.08 -4.13
CA ALA A 245 -1.42 -2.19 -4.41
C ALA A 245 -2.73 -1.71 -5.02
N VAL A 246 -3.23 -2.45 -6.00
CA VAL A 246 -4.51 -2.22 -6.67
C VAL A 246 -5.35 -3.50 -6.68
N LEU A 247 -6.62 -3.40 -6.99
CA LEU A 247 -7.50 -4.58 -7.09
C LEU A 247 -7.11 -5.46 -8.29
N HIS A 248 -7.23 -6.79 -8.15
CA HIS A 248 -7.12 -7.73 -9.28
C HIS A 248 -8.15 -7.42 -10.39
N GLY A 249 -7.76 -7.72 -11.63
CA GLY A 249 -8.65 -7.72 -12.80
C GLY A 249 -8.70 -6.41 -13.59
N ASP A 250 -8.15 -5.32 -13.06
CA ASP A 250 -7.99 -4.05 -13.78
C ASP A 250 -6.54 -3.86 -14.25
N ASP A 251 -6.16 -4.60 -15.29
CA ASP A 251 -4.79 -4.59 -15.82
C ASP A 251 -4.37 -3.19 -16.33
N GLN A 252 -5.30 -2.43 -16.92
CA GLN A 252 -5.01 -1.07 -17.36
C GLN A 252 -4.66 -0.15 -16.18
N TRP A 253 -5.43 -0.23 -15.08
CA TRP A 253 -5.12 0.56 -13.89
C TRP A 253 -3.79 0.15 -13.24
N MET A 254 -3.54 -1.16 -13.19
CA MET A 254 -2.26 -1.70 -12.74
C MET A 254 -1.08 -1.19 -13.60
N ASP A 255 -1.24 -1.14 -14.93
CA ASP A 255 -0.24 -0.60 -15.84
C ASP A 255 -0.02 0.91 -15.58
N VAL A 256 -1.08 1.69 -15.42
CA VAL A 256 -1.00 3.14 -15.11
C VAL A 256 -0.17 3.40 -13.85
N VAL A 257 -0.48 2.72 -12.74
CA VAL A 257 0.27 2.88 -11.48
C VAL A 257 1.71 2.41 -11.66
N SER A 258 1.93 1.30 -12.36
CA SER A 258 3.27 0.73 -12.58
C SER A 258 4.17 1.66 -13.39
N TRP A 259 3.68 2.17 -14.52
CA TRP A 259 4.44 3.04 -15.40
C TRP A 259 4.65 4.44 -14.83
N THR A 260 3.78 4.88 -13.92
CA THR A 260 4.04 6.08 -13.12
C THR A 260 5.24 5.88 -12.20
N VAL A 261 5.30 4.77 -11.43
CA VAL A 261 6.44 4.47 -10.55
C VAL A 261 7.73 4.31 -11.36
N PHE A 262 7.68 3.59 -12.48
CA PHE A 262 8.84 3.47 -13.38
C PHE A 262 9.29 4.80 -13.96
N ALA A 263 8.39 5.75 -14.24
CA ALA A 263 8.76 7.07 -14.73
C ALA A 263 9.57 7.84 -13.69
N LEU A 264 9.19 7.78 -12.40
CA LEU A 264 9.92 8.42 -11.30
C LEU A 264 11.34 7.87 -11.18
N ILE A 265 11.50 6.54 -11.27
CA ILE A 265 12.81 5.88 -11.21
C ILE A 265 13.64 6.19 -12.46
N GLN A 266 13.04 6.15 -13.65
CA GLN A 266 13.73 6.44 -14.91
C GLN A 266 14.21 7.89 -14.98
N ALA A 267 13.43 8.82 -14.44
CA ALA A 267 13.80 10.23 -14.35
C ALA A 267 15.04 10.43 -13.50
N GLU A 268 15.14 9.72 -12.36
CA GLU A 268 16.35 9.75 -11.52
C GLU A 268 17.57 9.21 -12.29
N GLU A 269 17.42 8.07 -12.98
CA GLU A 269 18.48 7.48 -13.82
C GLU A 269 18.97 8.45 -14.92
N PHE A 270 18.07 9.26 -15.48
CA PHE A 270 18.42 10.27 -16.48
C PHE A 270 18.88 11.61 -15.90
N GLY A 271 18.85 11.78 -14.58
CA GLY A 271 19.15 13.06 -13.93
C GLY A 271 18.10 14.15 -14.22
N ILE A 272 16.90 13.75 -14.59
CA ILE A 272 15.74 14.63 -14.77
C ILE A 272 15.12 14.83 -13.38
N THR A 273 15.00 16.09 -12.99
CA THR A 273 14.51 16.55 -11.69
C THR A 273 13.29 17.43 -11.89
N GLN A 274 12.55 17.71 -10.83
CA GLN A 274 11.49 18.72 -10.85
C GLN A 274 11.99 20.07 -11.41
N ASP A 275 13.20 20.49 -11.02
CA ASP A 275 13.73 21.81 -11.36
C ASP A 275 14.24 21.94 -12.80
N ASN A 276 14.66 20.84 -13.45
CA ASN A 276 15.32 20.88 -14.76
C ASN A 276 14.55 20.18 -15.89
N ILE A 277 13.40 19.56 -15.62
CA ILE A 277 12.67 18.77 -16.61
C ILE A 277 12.33 19.55 -17.89
N ASP A 278 12.02 20.85 -17.77
CA ASP A 278 11.74 21.72 -18.92
C ASP A 278 12.93 21.81 -19.90
N ASP A 279 14.17 21.73 -19.40
CA ASP A 279 15.37 21.75 -20.23
C ASP A 279 15.50 20.49 -21.10
N PHE A 280 14.83 19.39 -20.71
CA PHE A 280 14.83 18.11 -21.45
C PHE A 280 13.74 18.04 -22.53
N MET A 281 12.82 19.01 -22.59
CA MET A 281 11.75 19.03 -23.61
C MET A 281 12.26 19.25 -25.04
N ASP A 282 13.48 19.78 -25.19
CA ASP A 282 14.18 19.91 -26.47
C ASP A 282 15.30 18.87 -26.66
N SER A 283 15.33 17.81 -25.83
CA SER A 283 16.37 16.77 -25.90
C SER A 283 16.36 16.03 -27.26
N ASP A 284 17.57 15.74 -27.76
CA ASP A 284 17.81 14.86 -28.91
C ASP A 284 17.94 13.38 -28.49
N ASP A 285 17.98 13.08 -27.18
CA ASP A 285 18.08 11.71 -26.67
C ASP A 285 16.75 10.97 -26.87
N PRO A 286 16.72 9.86 -27.64
CA PRO A 286 15.48 9.17 -27.96
C PRO A 286 14.78 8.56 -26.74
N ASP A 287 15.50 8.22 -25.68
CA ASP A 287 14.93 7.56 -24.50
C ASP A 287 14.29 8.61 -23.56
N VAL A 288 14.93 9.77 -23.40
CA VAL A 288 14.32 10.95 -22.77
C VAL A 288 13.06 11.38 -23.51
N ARG A 289 13.11 11.43 -24.85
CA ARG A 289 11.99 11.87 -25.67
C ARG A 289 10.76 10.96 -25.55
N ARG A 290 10.97 9.65 -25.38
CA ARG A 290 9.87 8.70 -25.12
C ARG A 290 9.33 8.83 -23.71
N LEU A 291 10.20 8.94 -22.71
CA LEU A 291 9.79 9.13 -21.32
C LEU A 291 8.90 10.36 -21.19
N LEU A 292 9.30 11.49 -21.77
CA LEU A 292 8.60 12.77 -21.64
C LEU A 292 7.44 12.97 -22.63
N GLY A 293 7.07 11.94 -23.40
CA GLY A 293 5.95 12.03 -24.35
C GLY A 293 6.19 12.96 -25.55
N ILE A 294 7.44 13.28 -25.85
CA ILE A 294 7.84 14.15 -26.98
C ILE A 294 7.77 13.37 -28.31
N GLU A 295 8.05 12.07 -28.24
CA GLU A 295 7.97 11.15 -29.37
C GLU A 295 7.35 9.83 -28.91
N GLU A 296 6.49 9.25 -29.75
CA GLU A 296 5.65 8.09 -29.44
C GLU A 296 4.61 8.37 -28.34
N ASP A 297 3.38 7.91 -28.56
CA ASP A 297 2.26 8.13 -27.63
C ASP A 297 2.11 6.92 -26.69
N LEU A 298 3.09 6.75 -25.80
CA LEU A 298 3.06 5.67 -24.80
C LEU A 298 1.92 5.88 -23.79
N GLY A 299 1.62 7.13 -23.43
CA GLY A 299 0.47 7.49 -22.60
C GLY A 299 -0.85 7.01 -23.19
N GLY A 300 -1.04 7.17 -24.51
CA GLY A 300 -2.21 6.68 -25.22
C GLY A 300 -2.42 5.16 -25.14
N TYR A 301 -1.36 4.36 -24.96
CA TYR A 301 -1.49 2.92 -24.70
C TYR A 301 -2.00 2.60 -23.29
N LEU A 302 -1.77 3.50 -22.34
CA LEU A 302 -2.28 3.43 -20.97
C LEU A 302 -3.67 4.08 -20.83
N GLY A 303 -4.14 4.79 -21.85
CA GLY A 303 -5.35 5.61 -21.79
C GLY A 303 -5.16 6.96 -21.10
N LEU A 304 -3.90 7.43 -21.02
CA LEU A 304 -3.50 8.73 -20.48
C LEU A 304 -3.10 9.68 -21.61
N ASP A 305 -2.87 10.94 -21.27
CA ASP A 305 -2.18 11.87 -22.16
C ASP A 305 -0.70 11.46 -22.33
N SER A 306 -0.12 11.79 -23.48
CA SER A 306 1.25 11.38 -23.84
C SER A 306 2.31 11.86 -22.85
N ASP A 307 2.05 12.97 -22.16
CA ASP A 307 2.95 13.64 -21.21
C ASP A 307 2.73 13.21 -19.74
N PHE A 308 2.04 12.09 -19.47
CA PHE A 308 1.74 11.64 -18.09
C PHE A 308 2.98 11.58 -17.17
N ALA A 309 4.12 11.10 -17.68
CA ALA A 309 5.36 11.03 -16.93
C ALA A 309 5.93 12.43 -16.65
N TYR A 310 5.86 13.34 -17.63
CA TYR A 310 6.22 14.74 -17.43
C TYR A 310 5.35 15.37 -16.33
N GLN A 311 4.04 15.11 -16.31
CA GLN A 311 3.15 15.63 -15.27
C GLN A 311 3.55 15.12 -13.88
N ALA A 312 3.82 13.82 -13.73
CA ALA A 312 4.27 13.25 -12.47
C ALA A 312 5.60 13.86 -11.99
N ILE A 313 6.62 13.89 -12.86
CA ILE A 313 7.98 14.32 -12.48
C ILE A 313 8.03 15.84 -12.25
N SER A 314 7.39 16.66 -13.10
CA SER A 314 7.41 18.13 -12.95
C SER A 314 6.69 18.62 -11.69
N GLN A 315 5.71 17.86 -11.17
CA GLN A 315 4.93 18.26 -10.00
C GLN A 315 5.45 17.64 -8.70
N VAL A 316 6.03 16.44 -8.75
CA VAL A 316 6.42 15.69 -7.54
C VAL A 316 7.94 15.46 -7.42
N GLY A 317 8.67 15.55 -8.53
CA GLY A 317 10.08 15.19 -8.63
C GLY A 317 10.30 13.73 -9.04
N ASN A 318 11.56 13.36 -9.26
CA ASN A 318 11.95 11.98 -9.51
C ASN A 318 11.99 11.15 -8.20
N TYR A 319 12.27 9.85 -8.32
CA TYR A 319 12.34 8.94 -7.16
C TYR A 319 13.32 9.41 -6.07
N GLY A 320 14.52 9.85 -6.47
CA GLY A 320 15.55 10.33 -5.56
C GLY A 320 15.13 11.60 -4.81
N GLU A 321 14.49 12.55 -5.48
CA GLU A 321 13.95 13.78 -4.86
C GLU A 321 12.85 13.45 -3.83
N ILE A 322 11.96 12.51 -4.15
CA ILE A 322 10.92 12.05 -3.22
C ILE A 322 11.56 11.38 -2.00
N TYR A 323 12.55 10.50 -2.21
CA TYR A 323 13.28 9.84 -1.13
C TYR A 323 13.99 10.86 -0.23
N ASP A 324 14.78 11.75 -0.81
CA ASP A 324 15.65 12.65 -0.05
C ASP A 324 14.87 13.70 0.74
N ARG A 325 13.73 14.16 0.22
CA ARG A 325 12.84 15.10 0.91
C ARG A 325 12.22 14.50 2.18
N HIS A 326 11.95 13.20 2.20
CA HIS A 326 11.15 12.57 3.27
C HIS A 326 11.93 11.63 4.18
N LEU A 327 13.00 11.01 3.68
CA LEU A 327 13.73 9.95 4.38
C LEU A 327 15.25 10.18 4.38
N GLY A 328 15.78 10.89 3.39
CA GLY A 328 17.22 11.01 3.16
C GLY A 328 17.99 11.84 4.19
N PRO A 329 19.26 12.19 3.86
CA PRO A 329 20.23 12.71 4.83
C PRO A 329 19.92 14.10 5.38
N ASP A 330 19.09 14.88 4.68
CA ASP A 330 18.67 16.21 5.12
C ASP A 330 17.39 16.18 5.99
N THR A 331 16.93 14.97 6.35
CA THR A 331 15.79 14.76 7.24
C THR A 331 16.26 14.29 8.63
N GLN A 332 15.36 14.30 9.61
CA GLN A 332 15.64 13.76 10.94
C GLN A 332 15.89 12.23 10.95
N PHE A 333 15.55 11.53 9.86
CA PHE A 333 15.69 10.09 9.77
C PHE A 333 17.08 9.67 9.27
N ASP A 334 17.74 10.51 8.47
CA ASP A 334 19.06 10.26 7.86
C ASP A 334 19.17 8.83 7.29
N LEU A 335 18.12 8.39 6.60
CA LEU A 335 18.00 7.01 6.15
C LEU A 335 18.81 6.86 4.85
N PRO A 336 19.87 6.04 4.83
CA PRO A 336 20.64 5.82 3.61
C PRO A 336 19.82 5.01 2.60
N ARG A 337 19.98 5.33 1.30
CA ARG A 337 19.29 4.66 0.19
C ARG A 337 19.38 3.14 0.27
N GLY A 338 20.57 2.58 0.50
CA GLY A 338 20.77 1.13 0.64
C GLY A 338 20.21 0.36 -0.56
N MET A 339 19.30 -0.59 -0.32
CA MET A 339 18.61 -1.35 -1.39
C MET A 339 17.76 -0.45 -2.30
N ASN A 340 17.36 0.73 -1.84
CA ASN A 340 16.58 1.72 -2.57
C ASN A 340 17.43 2.68 -3.41
N ALA A 341 18.73 2.42 -3.56
CA ALA A 341 19.52 3.11 -4.59
C ALA A 341 19.13 2.61 -5.99
N LEU A 342 19.50 3.37 -7.03
CA LEU A 342 19.44 2.89 -8.40
C LEU A 342 20.29 1.63 -8.57
N TYR A 343 19.91 0.77 -9.51
CA TYR A 343 20.66 -0.45 -9.82
C TYR A 343 22.12 -0.15 -10.26
N GLU A 344 22.35 0.99 -10.92
CA GLU A 344 23.70 1.43 -11.32
C GLU A 344 24.59 1.78 -10.11
N ASP A 345 23.97 2.16 -9.00
CA ASP A 345 24.62 2.48 -7.71
C ASP A 345 24.63 1.28 -6.73
N GLY A 346 24.27 0.09 -7.23
CA GLY A 346 24.28 -1.16 -6.44
C GLY A 346 23.02 -1.41 -5.62
N GLY A 347 21.95 -0.63 -5.84
CA GLY A 347 20.63 -0.88 -5.28
C GLY A 347 19.79 -1.82 -6.14
N LEU A 348 18.47 -1.82 -5.91
CA LEU A 348 17.50 -2.70 -6.55
C LEU A 348 16.51 -1.97 -7.46
N HIS A 349 16.47 -0.63 -7.43
CA HIS A 349 15.56 0.12 -8.28
C HIS A 349 16.05 0.12 -9.72
N TYR A 350 15.27 -0.55 -10.57
CA TYR A 350 15.51 -0.72 -11.98
C TYR A 350 14.21 -0.35 -12.72
N SER A 351 14.25 0.72 -13.51
CA SER A 351 13.10 1.07 -14.32
C SER A 351 12.99 0.17 -15.55
N MET A 352 11.77 -0.26 -15.87
CA MET A 352 11.53 -0.95 -17.13
C MET A 352 11.56 0.06 -18.29
N PRO A 353 12.09 -0.30 -19.46
CA PRO A 353 12.31 0.66 -20.54
C PRO A 353 11.00 1.16 -21.15
N PHE A 354 10.91 2.47 -21.38
CA PHE A 354 9.81 3.14 -22.09
C PHE A 354 9.98 2.96 -23.60
N ARG A 355 9.35 1.91 -24.17
CA ARG A 355 9.63 1.42 -25.53
C ARG A 355 8.43 0.82 -26.24
#